data_AF-A0A953A4T5-F1
#
_entry.id   AF-A0A953A4T5-F1
#
_cell.length_a   1.000
_cell.length_b   1.000
_cell.length_c   1.000
_cell.angle_alpha   90.00
_cell.angle_beta   90.00
_cell.angle_gamma   90.00
#
_symmetry.space_group_name_H-M   'P 1'
#
loop_
_entity.id
_entity.type
_entity.pdbx_description
1 polymer ?
#
loop_
_entity_poly.entity_id
_entity_poly.type
_entity_poly.pdbx_seq_one_letter_code
_entity_poly.pdbx_strand_id
1 'polypeptide(L)'
;MTPGSGQRKGFRLERVLEHRRRLTEAAEQQLALTIQKRLKVEAALQQIQGARTATSAYLEERAASGELDLTTLAAAEAYDARLRSEASARRRERAEALVQESAARAELIDRRIDERVLERLKERTLREQRERDEAAARQALDEIATLRYARAMSNGAGYGR
;
A
#
# COMPACT_ATOMS: atom_id res chain seq x y z
N MET A 1 40.32 -30.46 -7.85
CA MET A 1 39.80 -29.08 -7.85
C MET A 1 38.32 -29.14 -7.57
N THR A 2 37.93 -28.93 -6.32
CA THR A 2 36.54 -28.95 -5.87
C THR A 2 35.90 -27.60 -6.22
N PRO A 3 34.75 -27.56 -6.91
CA PRO A 3 34.08 -26.30 -7.18
C PRO A 3 33.56 -25.76 -5.84
N GLY A 4 34.23 -24.74 -5.33
CA GLY A 4 33.84 -24.05 -4.11
C GLY A 4 32.43 -23.51 -4.26
N SER A 5 31.52 -24.08 -3.47
CA SER A 5 30.14 -23.67 -3.22
C SER A 5 29.85 -22.21 -3.59
N GLY A 6 29.29 -22.01 -4.78
CA GLY A 6 28.57 -20.79 -5.14
C GLY A 6 27.29 -20.73 -4.32
N GLN A 7 27.40 -20.49 -3.01
CA GLN A 7 26.28 -20.05 -2.20
C GLN A 7 25.73 -18.81 -2.88
N ARG A 8 24.50 -18.91 -3.41
CA ARG A 8 23.72 -17.77 -3.90
C ARG A 8 23.89 -16.63 -2.89
N LYS A 9 24.71 -15.62 -3.22
CA LYS A 9 24.87 -14.41 -2.39
C LYS A 9 23.62 -13.56 -2.57
N GLY A 10 22.50 -14.04 -2.03
CA GLY A 10 21.27 -13.27 -1.94
C GLY A 10 21.48 -12.04 -1.06
N PHE A 11 20.67 -11.02 -1.28
CA PHE A 11 20.62 -9.87 -0.39
C PHE A 11 20.33 -10.34 1.05
N ARG A 12 21.18 -9.95 2.00
CA ARG A 12 21.13 -10.46 3.39
C ARG A 12 19.78 -10.20 4.08
N LEU A 13 19.06 -9.18 3.63
CA LEU A 13 17.77 -8.77 4.20
C LEU A 13 16.57 -9.13 3.30
N GLU A 14 16.71 -10.10 2.39
CA GLU A 14 15.61 -10.49 1.49
C GLU A 14 14.34 -10.91 2.25
N ARG A 15 14.49 -11.73 3.31
CA ARG A 15 13.35 -12.13 4.16
C ARG A 15 12.68 -10.95 4.86
N VAL A 16 13.47 -9.94 5.24
CA VAL A 16 12.96 -8.73 5.89
C VAL A 16 12.19 -7.88 4.88
N LEU A 17 12.70 -7.75 3.66
CA LEU A 17 12.01 -7.06 2.57
C LEU A 17 10.68 -7.74 2.22
N GLU A 18 10.66 -9.06 2.12
CA GLU A 18 9.43 -9.84 1.87
C GLU A 18 8.41 -9.66 3.00
N HIS A 19 8.86 -9.71 4.26
CA HIS A 19 7.98 -9.45 5.39
C HIS A 19 7.41 -8.02 5.36
N ARG A 20 8.22 -7.02 5.03
CA ARG A 20 7.80 -5.62 4.91
C ARG A 20 6.77 -5.42 3.80
N ARG A 21 6.94 -6.08 2.65
CA ARG A 21 5.94 -6.12 1.57
C ARG A 21 4.60 -6.67 2.05
N ARG A 22 4.61 -7.80 2.76
CA ARG A 22 3.37 -8.36 3.35
C ARG A 22 2.69 -7.41 4.33
N LEU A 23 3.47 -6.66 5.10
CA LEU A 23 2.93 -5.64 6.01
C LEU A 23 2.33 -4.45 5.24
N THR A 24 2.95 -4.02 4.14
CA THR A 24 2.37 -3.02 3.23
C THR A 24 1.07 -3.51 2.64
N GLU A 25 1.02 -4.74 2.10
CA GLU A 25 -0.19 -5.35 1.56
C GLU A 25 -1.32 -5.43 2.60
N ALA A 26 -1.00 -5.83 3.83
CA ALA A 26 -1.97 -5.86 4.93
C ALA A 26 -2.50 -4.45 5.27
N ALA A 27 -1.64 -3.43 5.26
CA ALA A 27 -2.03 -2.04 5.49
C ALA A 27 -2.93 -1.51 4.35
N GLU A 28 -2.68 -1.89 3.10
CA GLU A 28 -3.54 -1.56 1.96
C GLU A 28 -4.93 -2.19 2.08
N GLN A 29 -4.99 -3.47 2.47
CA GLN A 29 -6.26 -4.16 2.72
C GLN A 29 -7.02 -3.48 3.86
N GLN A 30 -6.33 -3.12 4.95
CA GLN A 30 -6.95 -2.42 6.06
C GLN A 30 -7.51 -1.05 5.65
N LEU A 31 -6.75 -0.29 4.84
CA LEU A 31 -7.23 0.97 4.28
C LEU A 31 -8.49 0.75 3.42
N ALA A 32 -8.49 -0.24 2.54
CA ALA A 32 -9.66 -0.56 1.72
C ALA A 32 -10.90 -0.88 2.57
N LEU A 33 -10.74 -1.66 3.64
CA LEU A 33 -11.83 -1.98 4.58
C LEU A 33 -12.38 -0.71 5.28
N THR A 34 -11.50 0.19 5.73
CA THR A 34 -11.94 1.45 6.37
C THR A 34 -12.68 2.36 5.40
N ILE A 35 -12.22 2.46 4.14
CA ILE A 35 -12.91 3.22 3.09
C ILE A 35 -14.29 2.61 2.81
N GLN A 36 -14.39 1.29 2.69
CA GLN A 36 -15.68 0.61 2.49
C GLN A 36 -16.64 0.87 3.64
N LYS A 37 -16.16 0.84 4.89
CA LYS A 37 -16.97 1.19 6.07
C LYS A 37 -17.48 2.62 5.98
N ARG A 38 -16.62 3.60 5.67
CA ARG A 38 -17.03 5.01 5.49
C ARG A 38 -18.12 5.15 4.43
N LEU A 39 -17.93 4.52 3.27
CA LEU A 39 -18.90 4.57 2.17
C LEU A 39 -20.25 3.98 2.56
N LYS A 40 -20.28 2.87 3.30
CA LYS A 40 -21.52 2.27 3.81
C LYS A 40 -22.26 3.24 4.75
N VAL A 41 -21.54 3.92 5.63
CA VAL A 41 -22.14 4.89 6.56
C VAL A 41 -22.67 6.11 5.80
N GLU A 42 -21.94 6.60 4.79
CA GLU A 42 -22.39 7.71 3.95
C GLU A 42 -23.63 7.35 3.14
N ALA A 43 -23.69 6.14 2.58
CA ALA A 43 -24.88 5.64 1.90
C ALA A 43 -26.10 5.57 2.84
N ALA A 44 -25.91 5.09 4.07
CA ALA A 44 -26.98 5.07 5.08
C ALA A 44 -27.47 6.48 5.43
N LEU A 45 -26.56 7.45 5.57
CA LEU A 45 -26.94 8.87 5.78
C LEU A 45 -27.74 9.44 4.61
N GLN A 46 -27.36 9.12 3.36
CA GLN A 46 -28.11 9.51 2.17
C GLN A 46 -29.51 8.89 2.14
N GLN A 47 -29.64 7.61 2.52
CA GLN A 47 -30.95 6.95 2.62
C GLN A 47 -31.84 7.63 3.68
N ILE A 48 -31.28 7.96 4.85
CA ILE A 48 -32.03 8.69 5.87
C ILE A 48 -32.47 10.06 5.35
N GLN A 49 -31.59 10.79 4.67
CA GLN A 49 -31.95 12.08 4.07
C GLN A 49 -33.07 11.92 3.03
N GLY A 50 -32.99 10.91 2.16
CA GLY A 50 -34.04 10.60 1.19
C GLY A 50 -35.38 10.26 1.87
N ALA A 51 -35.36 9.46 2.93
CA ALA A 51 -36.56 9.12 3.70
C ALA A 51 -37.20 10.36 4.34
N ARG A 52 -36.40 11.31 4.85
CA ARG A 52 -36.90 12.58 5.39
C ARG A 52 -37.54 13.43 4.30
N THR A 53 -36.90 13.59 3.16
CA THR A 53 -37.45 14.34 2.01
C THR A 53 -38.76 13.71 1.54
N ALA A 54 -38.83 12.38 1.44
CA ALA A 54 -40.05 11.67 1.07
C ALA A 54 -41.19 11.87 2.09
N THR A 55 -40.85 11.87 3.39
CA THR A 55 -41.82 12.14 4.46
C THR A 55 -42.37 13.57 4.36
N SER A 56 -41.50 14.56 4.12
CA SER A 56 -41.91 15.95 3.92
C SER A 56 -42.81 16.12 2.69
N ALA A 57 -42.43 15.54 1.55
CA ALA A 57 -43.23 15.60 0.32
C ALA A 57 -44.62 14.96 0.50
N TYR A 58 -44.69 13.81 1.21
CA TYR A 58 -45.94 13.14 1.54
C TYR A 58 -46.85 14.03 2.40
N LEU A 59 -46.31 14.72 3.41
CA LEU A 59 -47.08 15.65 4.24
C LEU A 59 -47.56 16.87 3.45
N GLU A 60 -46.72 17.42 2.56
CA GLU A 60 -47.09 18.54 1.70
C GLU A 60 -48.24 18.16 0.74
N GLU A 61 -48.19 16.98 0.14
CA GLU A 61 -49.25 16.46 -0.72
C GLU A 61 -50.57 16.28 0.05
N ARG A 62 -50.52 15.68 1.25
CA ARG A 62 -51.70 15.52 2.11
C ARG A 62 -52.27 16.85 2.58
N ALA A 63 -51.42 17.83 2.89
CA ALA A 63 -51.86 19.17 3.25
C ALA A 63 -52.56 19.86 2.08
N ALA A 64 -52.01 19.76 0.87
CA ALA A 64 -52.59 20.37 -0.34
C ALA A 64 -53.95 19.75 -0.73
N SER A 65 -54.12 18.45 -0.50
CA SER A 65 -55.40 17.75 -0.73
C SER A 65 -56.47 17.97 0.36
N GLY A 66 -56.11 18.61 1.48
CA GLY A 66 -57.01 18.78 2.62
C GLY A 66 -57.24 17.49 3.44
N GLU A 67 -56.47 16.44 3.18
CA GLU A 67 -56.59 15.13 3.85
C GLU A 67 -55.59 14.95 5.01
N LEU A 68 -54.92 16.02 5.44
CA LEU A 68 -53.96 15.93 6.53
C LEU A 68 -54.69 15.90 7.88
N ASP A 69 -54.63 14.77 8.56
CA ASP A 69 -55.16 14.61 9.91
C ASP A 69 -54.07 14.70 10.99
N LEU A 70 -54.48 14.92 12.24
CA LEU A 70 -53.56 15.06 13.36
C LEU A 70 -52.78 13.76 13.65
N THR A 71 -53.36 12.60 13.34
CA THR A 71 -52.69 11.32 13.60
C THR A 71 -51.55 11.07 12.62
N THR A 72 -51.74 11.40 11.33
CA THR A 72 -50.67 11.34 10.32
C THR A 72 -49.55 12.31 10.65
N LEU A 73 -49.88 13.53 11.08
CA LEU A 73 -48.88 14.52 11.48
C LEU A 73 -48.05 14.01 12.67
N ALA A 74 -48.69 13.52 13.74
CA ALA A 74 -48.00 12.99 14.91
C ALA A 74 -47.12 11.77 14.57
N ALA A 75 -47.61 10.88 13.70
CA ALA A 75 -46.82 9.72 13.23
C ALA A 75 -45.59 10.16 12.43
N ALA A 76 -45.73 11.15 11.55
CA ALA A 76 -44.63 11.68 10.77
C ALA A 76 -43.59 12.42 11.63
N GLU A 77 -44.02 13.16 12.65
CA GLU A 77 -43.11 13.78 13.63
C GLU A 77 -42.31 12.73 14.41
N ALA A 78 -42.97 11.68 14.91
CA ALA A 78 -42.32 10.58 15.61
C ALA A 78 -41.30 9.86 14.71
N TYR A 79 -41.66 9.64 13.44
CA TYR A 79 -40.78 9.04 12.45
C TYR A 79 -39.57 9.94 12.12
N ASP A 80 -39.78 11.25 11.91
CA ASP A 80 -38.69 12.20 11.67
C ASP A 80 -37.75 12.29 12.89
N ALA A 81 -38.29 12.29 14.11
CA ALA A 81 -37.49 12.25 15.33
C ALA A 81 -36.61 10.98 15.40
N ARG A 82 -37.16 9.82 15.04
CA ARG A 82 -36.39 8.56 14.93
C ARG A 82 -35.29 8.68 13.89
N LEU A 83 -35.59 9.21 12.69
CA LEU A 83 -34.62 9.41 11.62
C LEU A 83 -33.50 10.39 12.02
N ARG A 84 -33.81 11.47 12.77
CA ARG A 84 -32.81 12.40 13.29
C ARG A 84 -31.87 11.76 14.32
N SER A 85 -32.42 10.92 15.19
CA SER A 85 -31.63 10.15 16.16
C SER A 85 -30.68 9.19 15.43
N GLU A 86 -31.21 8.45 14.46
CA GLU A 86 -30.42 7.53 13.63
C GLU A 86 -29.34 8.28 12.82
N ALA A 87 -29.68 9.39 12.18
CA ALA A 87 -28.72 10.23 11.47
C ALA A 87 -27.59 10.73 12.39
N SER A 88 -27.93 11.11 13.62
CA SER A 88 -26.94 11.54 14.61
C SER A 88 -25.99 10.41 15.00
N ALA A 89 -26.50 9.19 15.18
CA ALA A 89 -25.67 8.02 15.41
C ALA A 89 -24.75 7.71 14.22
N ARG A 90 -25.28 7.73 12.99
CA ARG A 90 -24.49 7.51 11.77
C ARG A 90 -23.45 8.60 11.52
N ARG A 91 -23.72 9.86 11.89
CA ARG A 91 -22.72 10.94 11.81
C ARG A 91 -21.53 10.70 12.76
N ARG A 92 -21.79 10.18 13.97
CA ARG A 92 -20.71 9.77 14.89
C ARG A 92 -19.90 8.62 14.31
N GLU A 93 -20.57 7.59 13.81
CA GLU A 93 -19.93 6.45 13.13
C GLU A 93 -19.08 6.90 11.93
N ARG A 94 -19.55 7.89 11.16
CA ARG A 94 -18.80 8.47 10.05
C ARG A 94 -17.54 9.20 10.54
N ALA A 95 -17.65 9.98 11.62
CA ALA A 95 -16.50 10.68 12.19
C ALA A 95 -15.43 9.68 12.66
N GLU A 96 -15.84 8.61 13.34
CA GLU A 96 -14.95 7.51 13.74
C GLU A 96 -14.31 6.82 12.53
N ALA A 97 -15.09 6.53 11.48
CA ALA A 97 -14.58 5.92 10.25
C ALA A 97 -13.56 6.81 9.54
N LEU A 98 -13.74 8.14 9.56
CA LEU A 98 -12.79 9.11 8.99
C LEU A 98 -11.47 9.13 9.77
N VAL A 99 -11.53 9.09 11.11
CA VAL A 99 -10.33 9.00 11.95
C VAL A 99 -9.59 7.69 11.68
N GLN A 100 -10.32 6.56 11.61
CA GLN A 100 -9.75 5.25 11.29
C GLN A 100 -9.12 5.22 9.89
N GLU A 101 -9.77 5.80 8.89
CA GLU A 101 -9.24 5.91 7.53
C GLU A 101 -7.95 6.75 7.51
N SER A 102 -7.93 7.89 8.20
CA SER A 102 -6.73 8.74 8.28
C SER A 102 -5.56 8.00 8.94
N ALA A 103 -5.82 7.25 10.02
CA ALA A 103 -4.80 6.45 10.69
C ALA A 103 -4.28 5.33 9.78
N ALA A 104 -5.17 4.62 9.08
CA ALA A 104 -4.79 3.58 8.12
C ALA A 104 -3.97 4.13 6.94
N ARG A 105 -4.29 5.35 6.46
CA ARG A 105 -3.50 6.04 5.43
C ARG A 105 -2.10 6.38 5.92
N ALA A 106 -1.97 6.92 7.13
CA ALA A 106 -0.68 7.24 7.73
C ALA A 106 0.19 5.98 7.87
N GLU A 107 -0.40 4.91 8.42
CA GLU A 107 0.28 3.62 8.57
C GLU A 107 0.78 3.08 7.22
N LEU A 108 -0.05 3.12 6.17
CA LEU A 108 0.36 2.68 4.84
C LEU A 108 1.55 3.49 4.29
N ILE A 109 1.55 4.80 4.52
CA ILE A 109 2.66 5.67 4.10
C ILE A 109 3.95 5.24 4.82
N ASP A 110 3.90 5.05 6.14
CA ASP A 110 5.05 4.64 6.93
C ASP A 110 5.59 3.27 6.48
N ARG A 111 4.71 2.30 6.23
CA ARG A 111 5.10 0.97 5.70
C ARG A 111 5.76 1.07 4.33
N ARG A 112 5.23 1.90 3.43
CA ARG A 112 5.81 2.12 2.10
C ARG A 112 7.17 2.82 2.16
N ILE A 113 7.36 3.75 3.10
CA ILE A 113 8.66 4.39 3.33
C ILE A 113 9.68 3.32 3.75
N ASP A 114 9.33 2.52 4.75
CA ASP A 114 10.21 1.47 5.28
C ASP A 114 10.57 0.40 4.23
N GLU A 115 9.59 -0.01 3.43
CA GLU A 115 9.80 -0.91 2.29
C GLU A 115 10.80 -0.30 1.29
N ARG A 116 10.56 0.95 0.87
CA ARG A 116 11.39 1.64 -0.12
C ARG A 116 12.83 1.85 0.34
N VAL A 117 13.05 2.04 1.65
CA VAL A 117 14.41 2.11 2.22
C VAL A 117 15.16 0.80 2.00
N LEU A 118 14.52 -0.34 2.25
CA LEU A 118 15.12 -1.66 2.05
C LEU A 118 15.31 -2.00 0.58
N GLU A 119 14.38 -1.60 -0.30
CA GLU A 119 14.53 -1.77 -1.74
C GLU A 119 15.73 -0.99 -2.28
N ARG A 120 15.89 0.27 -1.89
CA ARG A 120 17.07 1.07 -2.27
C ARG A 120 18.37 0.46 -1.75
N LEU A 121 18.36 -0.08 -0.53
CA LEU A 121 19.53 -0.77 0.02
C LEU A 121 19.87 -2.02 -0.82
N LYS A 122 18.85 -2.80 -1.20
CA LYS A 122 19.02 -3.96 -2.09
C LYS A 122 19.61 -3.55 -3.43
N GLU A 123 19.03 -2.56 -4.10
CA GLU A 123 19.53 -2.02 -5.38
C GLU A 123 20.99 -1.58 -5.28
N ARG A 124 21.34 -0.83 -4.23
CA ARG A 124 22.72 -0.39 -3.98
C ARG A 124 23.66 -1.58 -3.81
N THR A 125 23.30 -2.57 -2.97
CA THR A 125 24.16 -3.73 -2.77
C THR A 125 24.35 -4.56 -4.03
N LEU A 126 23.32 -4.69 -4.87
CA LEU A 126 23.42 -5.37 -6.16
C LEU A 126 24.34 -4.63 -7.13
N ARG A 127 24.27 -3.30 -7.16
CA ARG A 127 25.17 -2.48 -7.96
C ARG A 127 26.63 -2.62 -7.51
N GLU A 128 26.89 -2.50 -6.22
CA GLU A 128 28.24 -2.66 -5.65
C GLU A 128 28.80 -4.07 -5.92
N GLN A 129 27.96 -5.10 -5.90
CA GLN A 129 28.37 -6.47 -6.26
C GLN A 129 28.76 -6.57 -7.74
N ARG A 130 27.93 -6.03 -8.65
CA ARG A 130 28.24 -6.03 -10.09
C ARG A 130 29.55 -5.29 -10.39
N GLU A 131 29.75 -4.12 -9.79
CA GLU A 131 30.99 -3.34 -9.98
C GLU A 131 32.23 -4.12 -9.50
N ARG A 132 32.12 -4.85 -8.37
CA ARG A 132 33.20 -5.71 -7.88
C ARG A 132 33.45 -6.91 -8.79
N ASP A 133 32.41 -7.55 -9.28
CA ASP A 133 32.51 -8.70 -10.17
C ASP A 133 33.13 -8.30 -11.52
N GLU A 134 32.75 -7.13 -12.06
CA GLU A 134 33.36 -6.54 -13.26
C GLU A 134 34.84 -6.19 -13.05
N ALA A 135 35.18 -5.58 -11.91
CA ALA A 135 36.57 -5.25 -11.58
C ALA A 135 37.43 -6.51 -11.43
N ALA A 136 36.92 -7.54 -10.73
CA ALA A 136 37.60 -8.83 -10.57
C ALA A 136 37.77 -9.55 -11.92
N ALA A 137 36.77 -9.51 -12.80
CA ALA A 137 36.86 -10.06 -14.15
C ALA A 137 37.93 -9.36 -14.99
N ARG A 138 38.01 -8.02 -14.94
CA ARG A 138 39.06 -7.24 -15.64
C ARG A 138 40.44 -7.59 -15.11
N GLN A 139 40.62 -7.62 -13.79
CA GLN A 139 41.89 -8.00 -13.18
C GLN A 139 42.33 -9.41 -13.60
N ALA A 140 41.42 -10.37 -13.62
CA ALA A 140 41.72 -11.74 -14.07
C ALA A 140 42.16 -11.78 -15.54
N LEU A 141 41.55 -10.97 -16.42
CA LEU A 141 41.96 -10.86 -17.82
C LEU A 141 43.35 -10.24 -17.98
N ASP A 142 43.67 -9.20 -17.20
CA ASP A 142 44.98 -8.57 -17.19
C ASP A 142 46.07 -9.52 -16.66
N GLU A 143 45.79 -10.30 -15.62
CA GLU A 143 46.68 -11.35 -15.11
C GLU A 143 46.94 -12.43 -16.17
N ILE A 144 45.91 -12.86 -16.91
CA ILE A 144 46.08 -13.81 -18.02
C ILE A 144 46.93 -13.19 -19.14
N ALA A 145 46.68 -11.93 -19.50
CA ALA A 145 47.42 -11.23 -20.55
C ALA A 145 48.91 -11.08 -20.19
N THR A 146 49.21 -10.67 -18.96
CA THR A 146 50.58 -10.53 -18.44
C THR A 146 51.32 -11.87 -18.40
N LEU A 147 50.67 -12.94 -17.93
CA LEU A 147 51.25 -14.30 -17.95
C LEU A 147 51.52 -14.80 -19.38
N ARG A 148 50.61 -14.54 -20.33
CA ARG A 148 50.82 -14.88 -21.75
C ARG A 148 51.99 -14.11 -22.35
N TYR A 149 52.11 -12.82 -22.05
CA TYR A 149 53.22 -11.98 -22.51
C TYR A 149 54.56 -12.46 -21.93
N ALA A 150 54.63 -12.72 -20.62
CA ALA A 150 55.82 -13.23 -19.96
C ALA A 150 56.30 -14.56 -20.57
N ARG A 151 55.36 -15.46 -20.90
CA ARG A 151 55.65 -16.73 -21.57
C ARG A 151 56.15 -16.55 -23.01
N ALA A 152 55.62 -15.58 -23.74
CA ALA A 152 56.11 -15.28 -25.10
C ALA A 152 57.55 -14.73 -25.07
N MET A 153 57.85 -13.86 -24.10
CA MET A 153 59.20 -13.30 -23.91
C MET A 153 60.21 -14.37 -23.46
N SER A 154 59.83 -15.29 -22.56
CA SER A 154 60.71 -16.39 -22.15
C SER A 154 61.02 -17.36 -23.31
N ASN A 155 60.05 -17.58 -24.21
CA ASN A 155 60.24 -18.44 -25.38
C ASN A 155 61.00 -17.74 -26.52
N GLY A 156 60.91 -16.41 -26.62
CA GLY A 156 61.67 -15.60 -27.59
C GLY A 156 63.15 -15.44 -27.24
N ALA A 157 63.52 -15.53 -25.95
CA ALA A 157 64.91 -15.48 -25.50
C ALA A 157 65.75 -16.72 -25.85
N GLY A 158 65.15 -17.75 -26.47
CA GLY A 158 65.83 -18.95 -26.97
C GLY A 158 66.33 -18.89 -28.41
N TYR A 159 65.96 -17.85 -29.18
CA TYR A 159 66.38 -17.66 -30.57
C TYR A 159 67.30 -16.44 -30.69
N GLY A 160 68.47 -16.54 -30.07
CA GLY A 160 69.47 -15.48 -30.03
C GLY A 160 70.84 -16.01 -29.62
N ARG A 161 71.28 -17.12 -30.23
CA ARG A 161 72.69 -17.50 -30.39
C ARG A 161 72.89 -18.13 -31.75
#